data_AF-C6PTR8-F1
#
_entry.id   AF-C6PTR8-F1
#
_cell.length_a   1.000
_cell.length_b   1.000
_cell.length_c   1.000
_cell.angle_alpha   90.00
_cell.angle_beta   90.00
_cell.angle_gamma   90.00
#
_symmetry.space_group_name_H-M   'P 1'
#
loop_
_entity.id
_entity.type
_entity.pdbx_description
1 polymer ?
#
loop_
_entity_poly.entity_id
_entity_poly.type
_entity_poly.pdbx_seq_one_letter_code
_entity_poly.pdbx_strand_id
1 'polypeptide(L)'
;MNVYVDNERNIPNIGEEYEGLLTKKGTISSNLFKYAAACLIFFMILSGGSAYAYYTPVSTIVVNINPSLEMKLNRWDRVIDVKPLNEDGVKLLKEINIKNDVVDKALMEILERSEKDKFINEDYTKENKIVTLNIEGKKDVDLSGFKKEIDKEKLNLRIDKNGTVIFNKTNSDKIIMLKIKR
;
A
#
# COMPACT_ATOMS: atom_id res chain seq x y z
N MET A 1 -26.61 -51.78 18.37
CA MET A 1 -25.46 -52.04 17.51
C MET A 1 -26.04 -52.46 16.17
N ASN A 2 -25.88 -51.65 15.13
CA ASN A 2 -26.53 -51.90 13.84
C ASN A 2 -25.52 -52.58 12.92
N VAL A 3 -25.90 -53.73 12.39
CA VAL A 3 -25.14 -54.45 11.36
C VAL A 3 -25.73 -54.02 10.02
N TYR A 4 -24.89 -53.50 9.14
CA TYR A 4 -25.31 -53.12 7.79
C TYR A 4 -24.90 -54.24 6.84
N VAL A 5 -25.86 -54.74 6.07
CA VAL A 5 -25.62 -55.69 4.98
C VAL A 5 -25.25 -54.87 3.75
N ASP A 6 -24.18 -55.27 3.07
CA ASP A 6 -23.76 -54.63 1.84
C ASP A 6 -24.72 -55.07 0.72
N ASN A 7 -25.47 -54.12 0.15
CA ASN A 7 -26.46 -54.40 -0.89
C ASN A 7 -25.83 -54.85 -2.22
N GLU A 8 -24.50 -54.76 -2.37
CA GLU A 8 -23.79 -55.22 -3.56
C GLU A 8 -23.33 -56.68 -3.49
N ARG A 9 -23.52 -57.36 -2.34
CA ARG A 9 -23.25 -58.80 -2.18
C ARG A 9 -24.55 -59.62 -2.14
N ASN A 10 -24.43 -60.92 -2.36
CA ASN A 10 -25.57 -61.85 -2.27
C ASN A 10 -26.23 -61.73 -0.89
N ILE A 11 -27.51 -61.38 -0.89
CA ILE A 11 -28.30 -61.21 0.33
C ILE A 11 -28.51 -62.60 0.95
N PRO A 12 -28.12 -62.83 2.21
CA PRO A 12 -28.23 -64.15 2.83
C PRO A 12 -29.70 -64.56 3.00
N ASN A 13 -29.98 -65.85 2.85
CA ASN A 13 -31.29 -66.42 3.15
C ASN A 13 -31.53 -66.51 4.66
N ILE A 14 -32.79 -66.63 5.05
CA ILE A 14 -33.18 -66.74 6.47
C ILE A 14 -32.56 -68.01 7.06
N GLY A 15 -31.65 -67.83 8.02
CA GLY A 15 -30.94 -68.92 8.72
C GLY A 15 -29.51 -69.15 8.26
N GLU A 16 -29.03 -68.43 7.23
CA GLU A 16 -27.63 -68.48 6.81
C GLU A 16 -26.74 -67.58 7.68
N GLU A 17 -25.55 -68.06 8.02
CA GLU A 17 -24.54 -67.24 8.68
C GLU A 17 -23.98 -66.21 7.69
N TYR A 18 -23.98 -64.95 8.11
CA TYR A 18 -23.48 -63.83 7.30
C TYR A 18 -22.33 -63.13 8.03
N GLU A 19 -21.16 -63.12 7.41
CA GLU A 19 -19.99 -62.41 7.92
C GLU A 19 -19.90 -61.03 7.28
N GLY A 20 -20.39 -60.02 8.00
CA GLY A 20 -20.31 -58.61 7.61
C GLY A 20 -19.21 -57.87 8.35
N LEU A 21 -18.56 -56.91 7.67
CA LEU A 21 -17.67 -55.97 8.35
C LEU A 21 -18.51 -55.00 9.18
N LEU A 22 -18.24 -54.93 10.48
CA LEU A 22 -18.86 -53.93 11.36
C LEU A 22 -18.33 -52.53 11.01
N THR A 23 -19.09 -51.75 10.25
CA THR A 23 -18.74 -50.36 9.96
C THR A 23 -19.29 -49.44 11.04
N LYS A 24 -18.40 -48.76 11.78
CA LYS A 24 -18.79 -47.69 12.70
C LYS A 24 -19.01 -46.44 11.86
N LYS A 25 -20.24 -45.92 11.79
CA LYS A 25 -20.51 -44.63 11.11
C LYS A 25 -19.54 -43.59 11.68
N GLY A 26 -18.67 -43.04 10.85
CA GLY A 26 -17.71 -42.02 11.27
C GLY A 26 -18.47 -40.78 11.73
N THR A 27 -18.76 -40.69 13.02
CA THR A 27 -19.32 -39.48 13.61
C THR A 27 -18.19 -38.49 13.74
N ILE A 28 -18.09 -37.57 12.79
CA ILE A 28 -17.30 -36.36 13.00
C ILE A 28 -17.83 -35.72 14.28
N SER A 29 -16.95 -35.52 15.26
CA SER A 29 -17.38 -35.01 16.56
C SER A 29 -17.96 -33.61 16.36
N SER A 30 -19.11 -33.33 16.99
CA SER A 30 -19.74 -32.01 16.94
C SER A 30 -18.79 -30.90 17.45
N ASN A 31 -17.84 -31.26 18.31
CA ASN A 31 -16.79 -30.36 18.78
C ASN A 31 -15.81 -29.97 17.67
N LEU A 32 -15.46 -30.88 16.75
CA LEU A 32 -14.62 -30.54 15.60
C LEU A 32 -15.29 -29.50 14.70
N PHE A 33 -16.60 -29.63 14.46
CA PHE A 33 -17.36 -28.62 13.72
C PHE A 33 -17.41 -27.27 14.46
N LYS A 34 -17.54 -27.26 15.79
CA LYS A 34 -17.49 -26.02 16.59
C LYS A 34 -16.13 -25.33 16.48
N TYR A 35 -15.04 -26.07 16.58
CA TYR A 35 -13.68 -25.51 16.42
C TYR A 35 -13.44 -25.03 15.00
N ALA A 36 -13.85 -25.80 13.98
CA ALA A 36 -13.75 -25.38 12.58
C ALA A 36 -14.53 -24.09 12.31
N ALA A 37 -15.76 -23.97 12.82
CA ALA A 37 -16.57 -22.76 12.72
C ALA A 37 -15.91 -21.57 13.43
N ALA A 38 -15.37 -21.77 14.63
CA ALA A 38 -14.64 -20.72 15.35
C ALA A 38 -13.39 -20.23 14.59
N CYS A 39 -12.61 -21.15 14.02
CA CYS A 39 -11.45 -20.82 13.19
C CYS A 39 -11.83 -20.04 11.93
N LEU A 40 -12.94 -20.40 11.26
CA LEU A 40 -13.43 -19.67 10.09
C LEU A 40 -13.85 -18.24 10.44
N ILE A 41 -14.60 -18.05 11.53
CA ILE A 41 -15.01 -16.73 12.00
C ILE A 41 -13.78 -15.88 12.36
N PHE A 42 -12.84 -16.47 13.10
CA PHE A 42 -11.58 -15.80 13.46
C PHE A 42 -10.79 -15.37 12.21
N PHE A 43 -10.68 -16.26 11.22
CA PHE A 43 -10.01 -15.95 9.96
C PHE A 43 -10.71 -14.83 9.20
N MET A 44 -12.06 -14.85 9.11
CA MET A 44 -12.83 -13.78 8.47
C MET A 44 -12.64 -12.42 9.15
N ILE A 45 -12.61 -12.38 10.49
CA ILE A 45 -12.38 -11.14 11.25
C ILE A 45 -10.96 -10.63 11.00
N LEU A 46 -9.95 -11.50 11.05
CA LEU A 46 -8.56 -11.13 10.79
C LEU A 46 -8.35 -10.66 9.36
N SER A 47 -8.84 -11.40 8.37
CA SER A 47 -8.67 -11.05 6.95
C SER A 47 -9.48 -9.81 6.59
N GLY A 48 -10.73 -9.71 7.05
CA GLY A 48 -11.59 -8.55 6.79
C GLY A 48 -11.09 -7.29 7.50
N GLY A 49 -10.72 -7.42 8.78
CA GLY A 49 -10.19 -6.30 9.57
C GLY A 49 -8.85 -5.79 9.05
N SER A 50 -7.95 -6.69 8.65
CA SER A 50 -6.67 -6.31 8.05
C SER A 50 -6.83 -5.64 6.68
N ALA A 51 -7.69 -6.19 5.82
CA ALA A 51 -8.00 -5.56 4.53
C ALA A 51 -8.62 -4.18 4.72
N TYR A 52 -9.60 -4.04 5.62
CA TYR A 52 -10.20 -2.75 5.93
C TYR A 52 -9.18 -1.73 6.44
N ALA A 53 -8.33 -2.13 7.40
CA ALA A 53 -7.27 -1.27 7.92
C ALA A 53 -6.24 -0.89 6.84
N TYR A 54 -5.98 -1.77 5.89
CA TYR A 54 -5.07 -1.52 4.78
C TYR A 54 -5.63 -0.53 3.77
N TYR A 55 -6.91 -0.64 3.38
CA TYR A 55 -7.52 0.24 2.39
C TYR A 55 -8.16 1.52 2.97
N THR A 56 -8.06 1.74 4.27
CA THR A 56 -8.52 2.99 4.90
C THR A 56 -7.46 4.09 4.74
N PRO A 57 -7.76 5.20 4.04
CA PRO A 57 -6.85 6.33 3.92
C PRO A 57 -6.74 7.08 5.25
N VAL A 58 -5.50 7.45 5.63
CA VAL A 58 -5.21 8.24 6.84
C VAL A 58 -4.58 9.60 6.54
N SER A 59 -3.92 9.71 5.38
CA SER A 59 -3.28 10.93 4.91
C SER A 59 -3.38 11.01 3.38
N THR A 60 -3.38 12.23 2.86
CA THR A 60 -3.30 12.53 1.42
C THR A 60 -2.06 13.37 1.18
N ILE A 61 -1.30 13.04 0.13
CA ILE A 61 -0.16 13.84 -0.31
C ILE A 61 -0.40 14.29 -1.75
N VAL A 62 -0.30 15.59 -1.97
CA VAL A 62 -0.26 16.18 -3.31
C VAL A 62 1.17 16.60 -3.61
N VAL A 63 1.75 16.03 -4.65
CA VAL A 63 3.07 16.40 -5.16
C VAL A 63 2.94 17.24 -6.42
N ASN A 64 3.73 18.31 -6.52
CA ASN A 64 3.80 19.16 -7.69
C ASN A 64 5.26 19.44 -8.05
N ILE A 65 5.71 18.79 -9.13
CA ILE A 65 6.99 19.00 -9.82
C ILE A 65 6.72 19.48 -11.26
N ASN A 66 5.48 19.24 -11.75
CA ASN A 66 5.13 18.94 -13.13
C ASN A 66 5.88 17.70 -13.63
N PRO A 67 5.34 16.49 -13.46
CA PRO A 67 3.92 16.14 -13.24
C PRO A 67 3.37 16.43 -11.83
N SER A 68 2.03 16.43 -11.71
CA SER A 68 1.33 16.59 -10.42
C SER A 68 0.36 15.44 -10.14
N LEU A 69 0.42 14.93 -8.91
CA LEU A 69 -0.28 13.72 -8.46
C LEU A 69 -0.86 13.92 -7.06
N GLU A 70 -2.04 13.35 -6.82
CA GLU A 70 -2.61 13.11 -5.49
C GLU A 70 -2.41 11.63 -5.13
N MET A 71 -1.91 11.35 -3.93
CA MET A 71 -1.73 10.01 -3.38
C MET A 71 -2.44 9.90 -2.04
N LYS A 72 -3.22 8.83 -1.85
CA LYS A 72 -3.79 8.49 -0.55
C LYS A 72 -2.96 7.41 0.11
N LEU A 73 -2.66 7.62 1.38
CA LEU A 73 -1.81 6.75 2.17
C LEU A 73 -2.62 6.02 3.23
N ASN A 74 -2.27 4.76 3.50
CA ASN A 74 -2.78 4.06 4.68
C ASN A 74 -1.90 4.29 5.92
N ARG A 75 -2.28 3.67 7.04
CA ARG A 75 -1.58 3.82 8.33
C ARG A 75 -0.11 3.36 8.33
N TRP A 76 0.35 2.66 7.30
CA TRP A 76 1.73 2.23 7.09
C TRP A 76 2.48 3.07 6.05
N ASP A 77 1.97 4.25 5.70
CA ASP A 77 2.53 5.16 4.69
C ASP A 77 2.60 4.55 3.29
N ARG A 78 1.77 3.54 3.03
CA ARG A 78 1.67 2.92 1.70
C ARG A 78 0.63 3.62 0.86
N VAL A 79 0.96 3.86 -0.40
CA VAL A 79 0.05 4.44 -1.40
C VAL A 79 -1.04 3.43 -1.73
N ILE A 80 -2.29 3.73 -1.38
CA ILE A 80 -3.45 2.86 -1.66
C ILE A 80 -4.30 3.36 -2.83
N ASP A 81 -4.17 4.64 -3.16
CA ASP A 81 -4.82 5.28 -4.31
C ASP A 81 -3.90 6.37 -4.86
N VAL A 82 -3.92 6.55 -6.19
CA VAL A 82 -3.15 7.59 -6.87
C VAL A 82 -3.97 8.18 -8.00
N LYS A 83 -4.00 9.50 -8.09
CA LYS A 83 -4.75 10.24 -9.10
C LYS A 83 -3.86 11.30 -9.75
N PRO A 84 -3.87 11.41 -11.07
CA PRO A 84 -3.21 12.51 -11.75
C PRO A 84 -4.00 13.80 -11.57
N LEU A 85 -3.28 14.91 -11.35
CA LEU A 85 -3.87 16.25 -11.24
C LEU A 85 -3.64 17.09 -12.51
N ASN A 86 -2.78 16.63 -13.42
CA ASN A 86 -2.53 17.25 -14.71
C ASN A 86 -2.21 16.20 -15.80
N GLU A 87 -2.13 16.65 -17.06
CA GLU A 87 -1.86 15.78 -18.22
C GLU A 87 -0.52 15.05 -18.12
N ASP A 88 0.50 15.72 -17.60
CA ASP A 88 1.82 15.11 -17.41
C ASP A 88 1.78 14.02 -16.33
N GLY A 89 0.95 14.19 -15.30
CA GLY A 89 0.66 13.14 -14.31
C GLY A 89 -0.02 11.93 -14.94
N VAL A 90 -0.94 12.14 -15.89
CA VAL A 90 -1.55 11.03 -16.64
C VAL A 90 -0.49 10.28 -17.46
N LYS A 91 0.46 10.97 -18.08
CA LYS A 91 1.55 10.34 -18.84
C LYS A 91 2.46 9.54 -17.91
N LEU A 92 2.89 10.14 -16.80
CA LEU A 92 3.79 9.49 -15.84
C LEU A 92 3.15 8.21 -15.24
N LEU A 93 1.86 8.23 -14.88
CA LEU A 93 1.17 7.04 -14.35
C LEU A 93 0.94 5.92 -15.38
N LYS A 94 1.19 6.15 -16.68
CA LYS A 94 1.23 5.06 -17.68
C LYS A 94 2.55 4.30 -17.66
N GLU A 95 3.59 4.87 -17.05
CA GLU A 95 4.96 4.37 -17.12
C GLU A 95 5.46 3.83 -15.78
N ILE A 96 4.92 4.33 -14.67
CA ILE A 96 5.28 3.89 -13.32
C ILE A 96 4.07 3.31 -12.57
N ASN A 97 4.32 2.40 -11.63
CA ASN A 97 3.30 1.86 -10.73
C ASN A 97 3.76 1.96 -9.28
N ILE A 98 3.33 3.04 -8.63
CA ILE A 98 3.67 3.35 -7.24
C ILE A 98 2.62 2.86 -6.23
N LYS A 99 1.61 2.11 -6.68
CA LYS A 99 0.58 1.58 -5.77
C LYS A 99 1.19 0.51 -4.86
N ASN A 100 0.80 0.52 -3.59
CA ASN A 100 1.33 -0.28 -2.48
C ASN A 100 2.78 0.07 -2.07
N ASP A 101 3.48 0.99 -2.75
CA ASP A 101 4.79 1.43 -2.29
C ASP A 101 4.69 2.35 -1.07
N VAL A 102 5.74 2.33 -0.25
CA VAL A 102 5.92 3.34 0.81
C VAL A 102 6.13 4.69 0.14
N VAL A 103 5.47 5.73 0.64
CA VAL A 103 5.41 7.02 -0.04
C VAL A 103 6.76 7.69 -0.27
N ASP A 104 7.72 7.49 0.61
CA ASP A 104 9.10 7.98 0.43
C ASP A 104 9.71 7.40 -0.86
N LYS A 105 9.54 6.09 -1.09
CA LYS A 105 9.97 5.41 -2.32
C LYS A 105 9.17 5.88 -3.53
N ALA A 106 7.85 5.99 -3.41
CA ALA A 106 6.99 6.46 -4.49
C ALA A 106 7.39 7.87 -4.96
N LEU A 107 7.69 8.79 -4.03
CA LEU A 107 8.15 10.14 -4.34
C LEU A 107 9.53 10.15 -5.00
N MET A 108 10.44 9.28 -4.58
CA MET A 108 11.74 9.12 -5.26
C MET A 108 11.56 8.62 -6.71
N GLU A 109 10.66 7.67 -6.96
CA GLU A 109 10.37 7.18 -8.31
C GLU A 109 9.73 8.27 -9.21
N ILE A 110 8.83 9.08 -8.65
CA ILE A 110 8.26 10.25 -9.34
C ILE A 110 9.37 11.25 -9.69
N LEU A 111 10.30 11.50 -8.77
CA LEU A 111 11.42 12.43 -8.99
C LEU A 111 12.34 11.94 -10.12
N GLU A 112 12.80 10.68 -10.04
CA GLU A 112 13.64 10.05 -11.05
C GLU A 112 12.98 10.08 -12.45
N ARG A 113 11.68 9.79 -12.51
CA ARG A 113 10.94 9.84 -13.77
C ARG A 113 10.80 11.27 -14.30
N SER A 114 10.60 12.24 -13.40
CA SER A 114 10.52 13.66 -13.77
C SER A 114 11.84 14.19 -14.35
N GLU A 115 12.98 13.70 -13.88
CA GLU A 115 14.29 13.99 -14.46
C GLU A 115 14.46 13.33 -15.82
N LYS A 116 14.11 12.05 -15.94
CA LYS A 116 14.21 11.29 -17.18
C LYS A 116 13.37 11.91 -18.31
N ASP A 117 12.19 12.41 -17.97
CA ASP A 117 11.28 13.09 -18.89
C ASP A 117 11.63 14.58 -19.10
N LYS A 118 12.74 15.03 -18.52
CA LYS A 118 13.30 16.39 -18.64
C LYS A 118 12.40 17.50 -18.09
N PHE A 119 11.45 17.16 -17.22
CA PHE A 119 10.71 18.16 -16.44
C PHE A 119 11.62 18.84 -15.42
N ILE A 120 12.50 18.05 -14.80
CA ILE A 120 13.61 18.57 -14.01
C ILE A 120 14.85 18.57 -14.92
N ASN A 121 15.32 19.77 -15.23
CA ASN A 121 16.49 20.01 -16.08
C ASN A 121 17.25 21.24 -15.56
N GLU A 122 18.29 21.65 -16.26
CA GLU A 122 19.09 22.82 -15.86
C GLU A 122 18.25 24.10 -15.70
N ASP A 123 17.27 24.30 -16.57
CA ASP A 123 16.41 25.49 -16.55
C ASP A 123 15.46 25.45 -15.36
N TYR A 124 14.96 24.27 -14.97
CA TYR A 124 14.19 24.08 -13.74
C TYR A 124 14.96 24.61 -12.52
N THR A 125 16.26 24.28 -12.43
CA THR A 125 17.12 24.73 -11.34
C THR A 125 17.51 26.20 -11.46
N LYS A 126 17.82 26.71 -12.67
CA LYS A 126 18.16 28.12 -12.92
C LYS A 126 16.99 29.06 -12.63
N GLU A 127 15.78 28.65 -12.96
CA GLU A 127 14.54 29.38 -12.69
C GLU A 127 14.08 29.29 -11.23
N ASN A 128 14.85 28.61 -10.36
CA ASN A 128 14.53 28.40 -8.96
C ASN A 128 13.14 27.77 -8.73
N LYS A 129 12.70 26.88 -9.63
CA LYS A 129 11.44 26.15 -9.44
C LYS A 129 11.49 25.29 -8.17
N ILE A 130 10.33 25.12 -7.55
CA ILE A 130 10.20 24.50 -6.23
C ILE A 130 9.33 23.26 -6.35
N VAL A 131 9.88 22.12 -5.91
CA VAL A 131 9.09 20.91 -5.68
C VAL A 131 8.19 21.16 -4.48
N THR A 132 6.88 21.00 -4.65
CA THR A 132 5.91 21.24 -3.56
C THR A 132 5.24 19.94 -3.14
N LEU A 133 5.21 19.69 -1.84
CA LEU A 133 4.45 18.62 -1.21
C LEU A 133 3.41 19.21 -0.25
N ASN A 134 2.14 18.93 -0.50
CA ASN A 134 1.05 19.27 0.42
C ASN A 134 0.54 17.99 1.08
N ILE A 135 0.65 17.93 2.40
CA ILE A 135 0.28 16.76 3.20
C ILE A 135 -0.95 17.13 4.03
N GLU A 136 -2.03 16.39 3.82
CA GLU A 136 -3.25 16.49 4.61
C GLU A 136 -3.41 15.22 5.44
N GLY A 137 -3.54 15.36 6.75
CA GLY A 137 -3.67 14.22 7.64
C GLY A 137 -3.08 14.46 9.02
N LYS A 138 -3.47 13.61 9.97
CA LYS A 138 -2.99 13.71 11.35
C LYS A 138 -1.60 13.08 11.51
N LYS A 139 -1.38 11.95 10.85
CA LYS A 139 -0.14 11.17 10.97
C LYS A 139 1.02 11.89 10.28
N ASP A 140 2.18 11.91 10.94
CA ASP A 140 3.44 12.27 10.29
C ASP A 140 3.87 11.18 9.31
N VAL A 141 4.51 11.61 8.23
CA VAL A 141 4.96 10.76 7.15
C VAL A 141 6.48 10.87 7.09
N ASP A 142 7.17 9.73 7.05
CA ASP A 142 8.61 9.70 6.82
C ASP A 142 8.91 10.03 5.36
N LEU A 143 9.74 11.05 5.16
CA LEU A 143 10.17 11.58 3.87
C LEU A 143 11.70 11.76 3.83
N SER A 144 12.42 10.99 4.65
CA SER A 144 13.86 11.15 4.84
C SER A 144 14.66 10.83 3.58
N GLY A 145 14.31 9.76 2.86
CA GLY A 145 14.95 9.41 1.58
C GLY A 145 14.68 10.45 0.52
N PHE A 146 13.44 10.89 0.37
CA PHE A 146 13.05 11.92 -0.58
C PHE A 146 13.77 13.25 -0.32
N LYS A 147 13.85 13.71 0.93
CA LYS A 147 14.60 14.93 1.29
C LYS A 147 16.08 14.81 0.91
N LYS A 148 16.68 13.64 1.13
CA LYS A 148 18.08 13.37 0.76
C LYS A 148 18.29 13.41 -0.75
N GLU A 149 17.35 12.87 -1.53
CA GLU A 149 17.45 12.88 -2.99
C GLU A 149 17.31 14.30 -3.55
N ILE A 150 16.34 15.08 -3.03
CA ILE A 150 16.19 16.51 -3.32
C ILE A 150 17.49 17.31 -3.01
N ASP A 151 18.18 16.96 -1.92
CA ASP A 151 19.46 17.57 -1.56
C ASP A 151 20.58 17.24 -2.53
N LYS A 152 20.66 15.98 -2.96
CA LYS A 152 21.63 15.50 -3.95
C LYS A 152 21.45 16.21 -5.29
N GLU A 153 20.21 16.36 -5.73
CA GLU A 153 19.85 16.99 -7.01
C GLU A 153 19.81 18.53 -6.93
N LYS A 154 20.14 19.09 -5.75
CA LYS A 154 20.18 20.54 -5.49
C LYS A 154 18.87 21.25 -5.83
N LEU A 155 17.75 20.58 -5.59
CA LEU A 155 16.42 21.11 -5.84
C LEU A 155 15.90 21.90 -4.63
N ASN A 156 15.00 22.83 -4.92
CA ASN A 156 14.22 23.54 -3.91
C ASN A 156 13.02 22.69 -3.53
N LEU A 157 12.69 22.63 -2.24
CA LEU A 157 11.57 21.84 -1.73
C LEU A 157 10.80 22.62 -0.68
N ARG A 158 9.48 22.59 -0.82
CA ARG A 158 8.53 23.11 0.16
C ARG A 158 7.58 21.99 0.56
N ILE A 159 7.43 21.78 1.86
CA ILE A 159 6.47 20.83 2.43
C ILE A 159 5.51 21.59 3.33
N ASP A 160 4.23 21.53 2.99
CA ASP A 160 3.14 22.10 3.75
C ASP A 160 2.32 20.95 4.36
N LYS A 161 2.05 21.00 5.67
CA LYS A 161 1.19 20.05 6.38
C LYS A 161 -0.02 20.76 6.94
N ASN A 162 -1.22 20.32 6.54
CA ASN A 162 -2.50 20.92 6.98
C ASN A 162 -2.52 22.46 6.86
N GLY A 163 -1.99 22.99 5.75
CA GLY A 163 -1.91 24.43 5.48
C GLY A 163 -0.75 25.17 6.17
N THR A 164 0.09 24.49 6.97
CA THR A 164 1.26 25.08 7.63
C THR A 164 2.55 24.63 6.96
N VAL A 165 3.45 25.56 6.65
CA VAL A 165 4.79 25.23 6.12
C VAL A 165 5.62 24.56 7.21
N ILE A 166 6.02 23.31 6.99
CA ILE A 166 6.86 22.55 7.94
C ILE A 166 8.30 22.38 7.44
N PHE A 167 8.54 22.58 6.15
CA PHE A 167 9.87 22.54 5.56
C PHE A 167 9.92 23.48 4.36
N ASN A 168 10.96 24.29 4.28
CA ASN A 168 11.22 25.15 3.14
C ASN A 168 12.74 25.23 2.92
N LYS A 169 13.18 24.79 1.75
CA LYS A 169 14.57 24.84 1.32
C LYS A 169 14.64 25.52 -0.04
N THR A 170 15.39 26.61 -0.12
CA THR A 170 15.65 27.31 -1.38
C THR A 170 17.14 27.55 -1.58
N ASN A 171 17.61 27.45 -2.83
CA ASN A 171 19.00 27.68 -3.20
C ASN A 171 19.46 29.14 -2.96
N SER A 172 18.53 30.07 -2.71
CA SER A 172 18.81 31.45 -2.32
C SER A 172 19.56 31.57 -0.99
N ASP A 173 19.41 30.61 -0.08
CA ASP A 173 20.07 30.63 1.23
C ASP A 173 21.60 30.43 1.13
N LYS A 174 22.09 29.83 0.03
CA LYS A 174 23.53 29.70 -0.26
C LYS A 174 24.15 30.97 -0.85
N ILE A 175 23.40 31.74 -1.65
CA ILE A 175 23.91 32.95 -2.31
C ILE A 175 24.18 34.06 -1.28
N ILE A 176 23.32 34.18 -0.27
CA ILE A 176 23.48 35.17 0.81
C ILE A 176 24.72 34.83 1.66
N MET A 177 24.95 33.57 2.00
CA MET A 177 26.14 33.13 2.74
C MET A 177 27.45 33.29 1.96
N LEU A 178 27.43 33.11 0.64
CA LEU A 178 28.60 33.33 -0.23
C LEU A 178 28.93 34.81 -0.44
N LYS A 179 27.93 35.70 -0.37
CA LYS A 179 28.15 37.16 -0.42
C LYS A 179 28.70 37.74 0.89
N ILE A 180 28.42 37.11 2.05
CA ILE A 180 28.90 37.60 3.36
C ILE A 180 30.34 37.16 3.65
N LYS A 181 30.83 36.10 3.00
CA LYS A 181 32.21 35.58 3.14
C LYS A 181 33.22 36.19 2.16
N ARG A 182 32.86 37.22 1.38
CA ARG A 182 33.77 37.95 0.50
C ARG A 182 34.04 39.35 1.01
#